data_AF-A0A5C7X5C8-F1
#
_entry.id   AF-A0A5C7X5C8-F1
#
_cell.length_a   1.000
_cell.length_b   1.000
_cell.length_c   1.000
_cell.angle_alpha   90.00
_cell.angle_beta   90.00
_cell.angle_gamma   90.00
#
_symmetry.space_group_name_H-M   'P 1'
#
loop_
_entity.id
_entity.type
_entity.pdbx_description
1 polymer ?
#
loop_
_entity_poly.entity_id
_entity_poly.type
_entity_poly.pdbx_seq_one_letter_code
_entity_poly.pdbx_strand_id
1 'polypeptide(L)'
;MAKNFRRMTDRDVAQVVAELDRWALGALGSKLTWSALEERFQFSRQSLQAKSAIKAAYLEAKQALSGGLVKTKDQAIKQAEDLQVEIRRLKSEVEASSRREKIWLLRWQTIAFNIRNQGIQMTNVDKKLNGKVNLPSKTETAKILKPFEKPLGEK
;
A
#
# COMPACT_ATOMS: atom_id res chain seq x y z
N MET A 1 31.12 25.83 -38.56
CA MET A 1 32.34 25.70 -37.75
C MET A 1 32.44 24.28 -37.23
N ALA A 2 33.48 23.53 -37.63
CA ALA A 2 33.68 22.16 -37.19
C ALA A 2 34.08 22.16 -35.70
N LYS A 3 33.15 21.77 -34.83
CA LYS A 3 33.50 21.43 -33.44
C LYS A 3 34.29 20.13 -33.49
N ASN A 4 35.60 20.20 -33.31
CA ASN A 4 36.45 19.03 -33.14
C ASN A 4 36.08 18.34 -31.83
N PHE A 5 35.17 17.37 -31.90
CA PHE A 5 34.81 16.57 -30.73
C PHE A 5 35.97 15.64 -30.38
N ARG A 6 36.49 15.79 -29.16
CA ARG A 6 37.49 14.88 -28.59
C ARG A 6 36.98 13.43 -28.70
N ARG A 7 37.88 12.48 -28.99
CA ARG A 7 37.54 11.06 -28.98
C ARG A 7 37.17 10.63 -27.56
N MET A 8 35.96 10.10 -27.40
CA MET A 8 35.43 9.66 -26.12
C MET A 8 36.23 8.46 -25.60
N THR A 9 36.75 8.58 -24.39
CA THR A 9 37.48 7.52 -23.67
C THR A 9 36.52 6.64 -22.88
N ASP A 10 36.98 5.47 -22.43
CA ASP A 10 36.14 4.57 -21.62
C ASP A 10 35.77 5.19 -20.27
N ARG A 11 36.63 6.07 -19.73
CA ARG A 11 36.32 6.87 -18.54
C ARG A 11 35.16 7.84 -18.80
N ASP A 12 35.13 8.49 -19.96
CA ASP A 12 34.05 9.39 -20.34
C ASP A 12 32.73 8.61 -20.50
N VAL A 13 32.78 7.40 -21.09
CA VAL A 13 31.63 6.51 -21.19
C VAL A 13 31.10 6.15 -19.80
N ALA A 14 31.97 5.75 -18.88
CA ALA A 14 31.58 5.39 -17.51
C ALA A 14 30.96 6.58 -16.75
N GLN A 15 31.47 7.80 -16.94
CA GLN A 15 30.91 9.00 -16.34
C GLN A 15 29.51 9.33 -16.88
N VAL A 16 29.30 9.20 -18.20
CA VAL A 16 27.99 9.43 -18.80
C VAL A 16 26.98 8.39 -18.30
N VAL A 17 27.36 7.12 -18.24
CA VAL A 17 26.49 6.04 -17.72
C VAL A 17 26.10 6.30 -16.26
N ALA A 18 27.06 6.60 -15.39
CA ALA A 18 26.78 6.89 -13.97
C ALA A 18 25.83 8.10 -13.79
N GLU A 19 25.90 9.09 -14.67
CA GLU A 19 24.97 10.23 -14.63
C GLU A 19 23.57 9.86 -15.13
N LEU A 20 23.47 8.99 -16.14
CA LEU A 20 22.19 8.44 -16.60
C LEU A 20 21.54 7.58 -15.53
N ASP A 21 22.31 6.80 -14.77
CA ASP A 21 21.81 6.04 -13.62
C ASP A 21 21.22 6.97 -12.54
N ARG A 22 21.86 8.12 -12.28
CA ARG A 22 21.31 9.15 -11.38
C ARG A 22 20.00 9.75 -11.90
N TRP A 23 19.87 9.92 -13.22
CA TRP A 23 18.61 10.31 -13.84
C TRP A 23 17.52 9.24 -13.70
N ALA A 24 17.88 7.96 -13.88
CA ALA A 24 16.97 6.83 -13.68
C ALA A 24 16.43 6.78 -12.23
N LEU A 25 17.27 7.15 -11.25
CA LEU A 25 16.91 7.29 -9.84
C LEU A 25 16.14 8.60 -9.51
N GLY A 26 15.93 9.48 -10.50
CA GLY A 26 15.19 10.73 -10.32
C GLY A 26 15.95 11.88 -9.66
N ALA A 27 17.26 11.74 -9.41
CA ALA A 27 18.04 12.73 -8.68
C ALA A 27 18.23 14.05 -9.46
N LEU A 28 18.04 14.03 -10.77
CA LEU A 28 18.31 15.14 -11.70
C LEU A 28 17.02 15.65 -12.40
N GLY A 29 15.86 15.28 -11.87
CA GLY A 29 14.54 15.63 -12.42
C GLY A 29 14.05 14.72 -13.54
N SER A 30 12.86 15.00 -14.06
CA SER A 30 12.11 14.12 -14.97
C SER A 30 12.42 14.30 -16.46
N LYS A 31 13.11 15.38 -16.85
CA LYS A 31 13.32 15.76 -18.25
C LYS A 31 14.69 15.36 -18.78
N LEU A 32 14.90 14.05 -18.96
CA LEU A 32 16.07 13.53 -19.66
C LEU A 32 15.95 13.80 -21.18
N THR A 33 16.91 14.51 -21.78
CA THR A 33 16.99 14.75 -23.23
C THR A 33 18.44 14.61 -23.71
N TRP A 34 18.63 14.32 -25.00
CA TRP A 34 19.99 14.26 -25.56
C TRP A 34 20.72 15.60 -25.45
N SER A 35 20.03 16.72 -25.67
CA SER A 35 20.62 18.06 -25.56
C SER A 35 21.17 18.34 -24.16
N ALA A 36 20.50 17.87 -23.10
CA ALA A 36 21.01 18.00 -21.73
C ALA A 36 22.34 17.24 -21.51
N LEU A 37 22.54 16.11 -22.20
CA LEU A 37 23.81 15.37 -22.14
C LEU A 37 24.89 16.02 -22.99
N GLU A 38 24.53 16.57 -24.15
CA GLU A 38 25.46 17.30 -25.02
C GLU A 38 26.00 18.55 -24.31
N GLU A 39 25.14 19.32 -23.65
CA GLU A 39 25.54 20.50 -22.86
C GLU A 39 26.46 20.13 -21.70
N ARG A 40 26.22 18.99 -21.05
CA ARG A 40 26.97 18.61 -19.84
C ARG A 40 28.31 17.93 -20.14
N PHE A 41 28.36 17.07 -21.13
CA PHE A 41 29.55 16.28 -21.46
C PHE A 41 30.28 16.78 -22.71
N GLN A 42 29.73 17.78 -23.41
CA GLN A 42 30.35 18.43 -24.57
C GLN A 42 30.68 17.45 -25.72
N PHE A 43 29.94 16.33 -25.81
CA PHE A 43 29.97 15.40 -26.92
C PHE A 43 28.70 15.55 -27.75
N SER A 44 28.78 15.30 -29.06
CA SER A 44 27.59 15.25 -29.90
C SER A 44 26.73 14.03 -29.55
N ARG A 45 25.42 14.16 -29.78
CA ARG A 45 24.44 13.08 -29.65
C ARG A 45 24.84 11.86 -30.45
N GLN A 46 25.38 12.06 -31.67
CA GLN A 46 25.84 10.95 -32.51
C GLN A 46 26.94 10.15 -31.83
N SER A 47 27.91 10.82 -31.21
CA SER A 47 29.00 10.18 -30.46
C SER A 47 28.51 9.46 -29.20
N LEU A 48 27.57 10.06 -28.47
CA LEU A 48 26.95 9.45 -27.29
C LEU A 48 26.14 8.20 -27.65
N GLN A 49 25.29 8.31 -28.69
CA GLN A 49 24.41 7.22 -29.12
C GLN A 49 25.18 6.07 -29.81
N ALA A 50 26.33 6.34 -30.42
CA ALA A 50 27.19 5.33 -31.03
C ALA A 50 27.78 4.34 -30.01
N LYS A 51 27.87 4.73 -28.73
CA LYS A 51 28.30 3.84 -27.65
C LYS A 51 27.09 3.06 -27.12
N SER A 52 27.11 1.74 -27.30
CA SER A 52 26.03 0.85 -26.87
C SER A 52 25.70 0.98 -25.38
N ALA A 53 26.71 1.11 -24.52
CA ALA A 53 26.53 1.29 -23.07
C ALA A 53 25.74 2.56 -22.73
N ILE A 54 26.10 3.70 -23.34
CA ILE A 54 25.40 4.98 -23.14
C ILE A 54 23.98 4.91 -23.66
N LYS A 55 23.79 4.30 -24.84
CA LYS A 55 22.46 4.13 -25.44
C LYS A 55 21.55 3.25 -24.56
N ALA A 56 22.08 2.16 -24.00
CA ALA A 56 21.35 1.28 -23.09
C ALA A 56 20.94 2.02 -21.82
N ALA A 57 21.90 2.67 -21.14
CA ALA A 57 21.63 3.46 -19.93
C ALA A 57 20.64 4.61 -20.18
N TYR A 58 20.68 5.23 -21.37
CA TYR A 58 19.73 6.28 -21.74
C TYR A 58 18.30 5.75 -21.88
N LEU A 59 18.13 4.58 -22.51
CA LEU A 59 16.83 3.94 -22.66
C LEU A 59 16.28 3.48 -21.31
N GLU A 60 17.12 2.91 -20.46
CA GLU A 60 16.77 2.51 -19.09
C GLU A 60 16.32 3.71 -18.27
N ALA A 61 17.10 4.80 -18.27
CA ALA A 61 16.73 6.04 -17.59
C ALA A 61 15.44 6.64 -18.15
N LYS A 62 15.24 6.61 -19.48
CA LYS A 62 13.99 7.04 -20.10
C LYS A 62 12.80 6.19 -19.67
N GLN A 63 12.98 4.87 -19.60
CA GLN A 63 11.95 3.94 -19.18
C GLN A 63 11.59 4.17 -17.71
N ALA A 64 12.58 4.27 -16.82
CA ALA A 64 12.40 4.58 -15.40
C ALA A 64 11.63 5.89 -15.18
N LEU A 65 11.96 6.92 -15.95
CA LEU A 65 11.28 8.22 -15.91
C LEU A 65 9.86 8.17 -16.50
N SER A 66 9.62 7.38 -17.55
CA SER A 66 8.32 7.24 -18.20
C SER A 66 7.34 6.35 -17.43
N GLY A 67 7.84 5.37 -16.68
CA GLY A 67 7.03 4.39 -15.95
C GLY A 67 6.40 4.92 -14.66
N GLY A 68 6.54 6.21 -14.34
CA GLY A 68 6.08 6.77 -13.06
C GLY A 68 6.75 6.15 -11.82
N LEU A 69 7.81 5.35 -12.02
CA LEU A 69 8.56 4.69 -10.94
C LEU A 69 9.39 5.68 -10.13
N VAL A 70 9.68 6.86 -10.69
CA VAL A 70 10.26 7.97 -9.94
C VAL A 70 9.16 8.73 -9.22
N LYS A 71 8.55 8.08 -8.23
CA LYS A 71 8.19 8.85 -7.02
C LYS A 71 9.53 9.29 -6.44
N THR A 72 9.70 10.58 -6.15
CA THR A 72 10.95 11.03 -5.52
C THR A 72 11.18 10.20 -4.25
N LYS A 73 12.44 9.98 -3.85
CA LYS A 73 12.74 9.23 -2.62
C LYS A 73 11.88 9.72 -1.45
N ASP A 74 11.66 11.02 -1.36
CA ASP A 74 10.81 11.66 -0.34
C ASP A 74 9.33 11.27 -0.46
N GLN A 75 8.78 11.17 -1.67
CA GLN A 75 7.41 10.71 -1.89
C GLN A 75 7.25 9.22 -1.56
N ALA A 76 8.26 8.40 -1.87
CA ALA A 76 8.26 6.98 -1.52
C ALA A 76 8.39 6.77 -0.01
N ILE A 77 9.23 7.56 0.67
CA ILE A 77 9.37 7.57 2.13
C ILE A 77 8.05 7.99 2.78
N LYS A 78 7.46 9.11 2.34
CA LYS A 78 6.18 9.57 2.87
C LYS A 78 5.07 8.53 2.69
N GLN A 79 4.98 7.92 1.51
CA GLN A 79 4.01 6.86 1.26
C GLN A 79 4.27 5.64 2.17
N ALA A 80 5.53 5.27 2.39
CA ALA A 80 5.88 4.16 3.29
C ALA A 80 5.48 4.48 4.75
N GLU A 81 5.69 5.72 5.20
CA GLU A 81 5.27 6.20 6.52
C GLU A 81 3.74 6.16 6.66
N ASP A 82 3.01 6.69 5.68
CA ASP A 82 1.54 6.70 5.65
C ASP A 82 1.00 5.26 5.69
N LEU A 83 1.57 4.35 4.88
CA LEU A 83 1.22 2.93 4.88
C LEU A 83 1.55 2.26 6.21
N GLN A 84 2.66 2.62 6.86
CA GLN A 84 3.02 2.07 8.16
C GLN A 84 2.05 2.51 9.27
N VAL A 85 1.58 3.76 9.23
CA VAL A 85 0.51 4.26 10.12
C VAL A 85 -0.77 3.47 9.88
N GLU A 86 -1.16 3.26 8.63
CA GLU A 86 -2.37 2.53 8.27
C GLU A 86 -2.30 1.06 8.68
N ILE A 87 -1.15 0.39 8.49
CA ILE A 87 -0.93 -0.98 8.96
C ILE A 87 -1.08 -1.07 10.48
N ARG A 88 -0.55 -0.09 11.23
CA ARG A 88 -0.71 -0.06 12.69
C ARG A 88 -2.19 0.11 13.09
N ARG A 89 -2.90 1.01 12.42
CA ARG A 89 -4.35 1.23 12.63
C ARG A 89 -5.14 -0.05 12.37
N LEU A 90 -4.95 -0.65 11.20
CA LEU A 90 -5.64 -1.88 10.79
C LEU A 90 -5.34 -3.05 11.73
N LYS A 91 -4.08 -3.24 12.14
CA LYS A 91 -3.73 -4.26 13.14
C LYS A 91 -4.49 -4.06 14.45
N SER A 92 -4.55 -2.82 14.94
CA SER A 92 -5.31 -2.50 16.15
C SER A 92 -6.80 -2.81 16.01
N GLU A 93 -7.40 -2.51 14.84
CA GLU A 93 -8.81 -2.81 14.56
C GLU A 93 -9.09 -4.31 14.46
N VAL A 94 -8.18 -5.07 13.85
CA VAL A 94 -8.25 -6.53 13.78
C VAL A 94 -8.17 -7.13 15.17
N GLU A 95 -7.21 -6.71 15.99
CA GLU A 95 -7.07 -7.19 17.37
C GLU A 95 -8.28 -6.82 18.24
N ALA A 96 -8.82 -5.61 18.10
CA ALA A 96 -10.04 -5.21 18.79
C ALA A 96 -11.24 -6.04 18.34
N SER A 97 -11.36 -6.34 17.05
CA SER A 97 -12.43 -7.18 16.50
C SER A 97 -12.32 -8.63 16.95
N SER A 98 -11.11 -9.22 16.92
CA SER A 98 -10.85 -10.58 17.40
C SER A 98 -11.14 -10.71 18.90
N ARG A 99 -10.79 -9.69 19.70
CA ARG A 99 -11.17 -9.66 21.12
C ARG A 99 -12.69 -9.62 21.32
N ARG A 100 -13.40 -8.77 20.57
CA ARG A 100 -14.88 -8.73 20.61
C ARG A 100 -15.47 -10.08 20.21
N GLU A 101 -14.96 -10.71 19.16
CA GLU A 101 -15.44 -12.01 18.67
C GLU A 101 -15.31 -13.11 19.72
N LYS A 102 -14.16 -13.20 20.41
CA LYS A 102 -13.97 -14.16 21.51
C LYS A 102 -14.99 -13.97 22.64
N ILE A 103 -15.25 -12.72 23.01
CA ILE A 103 -16.23 -12.37 24.04
C ILE A 103 -17.65 -12.74 23.57
N TRP A 104 -17.98 -12.46 22.31
CA TRP A 104 -19.26 -12.85 21.71
C TRP A 104 -19.45 -14.36 21.70
N LEU A 105 -18.44 -15.13 21.31
CA LEU A 105 -18.49 -16.60 21.29
C LEU A 105 -18.75 -17.17 22.69
N LEU A 106 -18.01 -16.68 23.69
CA LEU A 106 -18.18 -17.13 25.07
C LEU A 106 -19.60 -16.84 25.58
N ARG A 107 -20.10 -15.62 25.34
CA ARG A 107 -21.48 -15.26 25.69
C ARG A 107 -22.52 -16.16 25.02
N TRP A 108 -22.34 -16.48 23.74
CA TRP A 108 -23.22 -17.40 23.01
C TRP A 108 -23.21 -18.81 23.61
N GLN A 109 -22.05 -19.34 23.97
CA GLN A 109 -21.93 -20.64 24.64
C GLN A 109 -22.66 -20.66 25.99
N THR A 110 -22.50 -19.61 26.79
CA THR A 110 -23.22 -19.47 28.07
C THR A 110 -24.74 -19.40 27.87
N ILE A 111 -25.22 -18.63 26.88
CA ILE A 111 -26.65 -18.57 26.54
C ILE A 111 -27.17 -19.95 26.13
N ALA A 112 -26.46 -20.65 25.24
CA ALA A 112 -26.87 -21.97 24.77
C ALA A 112 -26.96 -22.99 25.91
N PHE A 113 -25.99 -22.99 26.84
CA PHE A 113 -26.03 -23.83 28.04
C PHE A 113 -27.28 -23.55 28.89
N ASN A 114 -27.59 -22.29 29.15
CA ASN A 114 -28.74 -21.91 29.97
C ASN A 114 -30.09 -22.22 29.30
N ILE A 115 -30.21 -22.00 27.99
CA ILE A 115 -31.38 -22.42 27.19
C ILE A 115 -31.63 -23.91 27.37
N ARG A 116 -30.57 -24.73 27.25
CA ARG A 116 -30.69 -26.18 27.39
C ARG A 116 -31.11 -26.60 28.79
N ASN A 117 -30.55 -25.99 29.83
CA ASN A 117 -30.94 -26.25 31.23
C ASN A 117 -32.39 -25.88 31.53
N GLN A 118 -32.95 -24.91 30.80
CA GLN A 118 -34.38 -24.57 30.87
C GLN A 118 -35.27 -25.50 30.03
N GLY A 119 -34.72 -26.58 29.46
CA GLY A 119 -35.44 -27.54 28.63
C GLY A 119 -35.80 -27.04 27.23
N ILE A 120 -35.30 -25.86 26.84
CA ILE A 120 -35.58 -25.27 25.53
C ILE A 120 -34.65 -25.90 24.48
N GLN A 121 -35.22 -26.27 23.33
CA GLN A 121 -34.44 -26.77 22.19
C GLN A 121 -33.89 -25.59 21.37
N MET A 122 -32.60 -25.61 21.02
CA MET A 122 -32.00 -24.54 20.21
C MET A 122 -32.66 -24.37 18.84
N THR A 123 -33.13 -25.45 18.24
CA THR A 123 -33.89 -25.42 16.98
C THR A 123 -35.19 -24.63 17.07
N ASN A 124 -35.71 -24.40 18.29
CA ASN A 124 -36.87 -23.55 18.52
C ASN A 124 -36.52 -22.07 18.68
N VAL A 125 -35.27 -21.77 19.01
CA VAL A 125 -34.73 -20.42 19.21
C VAL A 125 -34.09 -19.89 17.92
N ASP A 126 -33.23 -20.68 17.29
CA ASP A 126 -32.53 -20.38 16.03
C ASP A 126 -33.36 -20.81 14.81
N LYS A 127 -34.62 -20.37 14.78
CA LYS A 127 -35.49 -20.64 13.63
C LYS A 127 -35.22 -19.63 12.54
N LYS A 128 -34.96 -20.12 11.32
CA LYS A 128 -34.94 -19.27 10.13
C LYS A 128 -36.26 -18.54 10.02
N LEU A 129 -36.20 -17.22 10.05
CA LEU A 129 -37.36 -16.38 9.80
C LEU A 129 -37.65 -16.41 8.30
N ASN A 130 -38.83 -16.87 7.91
CA ASN A 130 -39.26 -16.86 6.52
C ASN A 130 -39.55 -15.39 6.14
N GLY A 131 -38.90 -14.83 5.10
CA GLY A 131 -38.87 -13.37 4.81
C GLY A 131 -40.24 -12.73 4.55
N LYS A 132 -40.44 -11.40 4.51
CA LYS A 132 -39.55 -10.22 4.54
C LYS A 132 -39.23 -9.80 5.97
N VAL A 133 -37.95 -9.74 6.34
CA VAL A 133 -37.55 -9.46 7.73
C VAL A 133 -37.69 -7.98 8.02
N ASN A 134 -38.52 -7.64 9.01
CA ASN A 134 -38.31 -6.41 9.77
C ASN A 134 -38.79 -6.60 11.21
N LEU A 135 -37.87 -7.00 12.08
CA LEU A 135 -38.04 -6.94 13.52
C LEU A 135 -36.68 -6.48 14.09
N PRO A 136 -36.65 -5.43 14.91
CA PRO A 136 -37.28 -5.51 16.22
C PRO A 136 -38.28 -4.40 16.45
N SER A 137 -39.34 -4.66 17.22
CA SER A 137 -39.73 -3.74 18.27
C SER A 137 -40.57 -4.48 19.30
N LYS A 138 -40.03 -4.70 20.50
CA LYS A 138 -40.80 -4.33 21.70
C LYS A 138 -39.98 -3.28 22.44
N THR A 139 -40.35 -2.01 22.19
CA THR A 139 -39.52 -0.79 22.24
C THR A 139 -38.05 -1.08 21.94
N GLU A 140 -37.88 -1.54 20.70
CA GLU A 140 -36.69 -2.10 20.04
C GLU A 140 -35.84 -3.04 20.85
N THR A 141 -36.64 -3.91 21.47
CA THR A 141 -36.38 -5.11 22.24
C THR A 141 -35.29 -4.87 23.26
N ALA A 142 -35.76 -4.53 24.46
CA ALA A 142 -35.90 -3.12 24.78
C ALA A 142 -34.58 -2.36 24.70
N LYS A 143 -34.46 -1.66 23.57
CA LYS A 143 -33.26 -1.14 22.91
C LYS A 143 -32.00 -1.90 23.26
N ILE A 144 -31.83 -2.99 22.51
CA ILE A 144 -30.56 -3.69 22.39
C ILE A 144 -30.19 -4.26 23.78
N LEU A 145 -31.25 -4.64 24.51
CA LEU A 145 -31.34 -4.92 25.96
C LEU A 145 -30.07 -4.57 26.71
N LYS A 146 -29.94 -3.25 26.74
CA LYS A 146 -29.02 -2.37 27.43
C LYS A 146 -27.81 -3.03 28.08
N PRO A 147 -26.62 -2.56 27.65
CA PRO A 147 -25.29 -3.15 27.75
C PRO A 147 -25.14 -4.55 28.31
N PHE A 148 -25.94 -5.51 27.84
CA PHE A 148 -25.90 -6.91 28.26
C PHE A 148 -26.41 -7.22 29.68
N GLU A 149 -26.49 -6.22 30.58
CA GLU A 149 -26.98 -6.14 31.98
C GLU A 149 -26.71 -7.30 32.97
N LYS A 150 -26.01 -8.37 32.55
CA LYS A 150 -25.78 -9.67 33.21
C LYS A 150 -24.52 -10.34 32.59
N PRO A 151 -23.80 -11.23 33.31
CA PRO A 151 -22.33 -11.14 33.40
C PRO A 151 -21.51 -11.85 32.31
N LEU A 152 -20.28 -11.34 32.09
CA LEU A 152 -19.02 -12.09 31.99
C LEU A 152 -17.81 -11.13 32.24
N GLY A 153 -17.24 -11.18 33.45
CA GLY A 153 -16.05 -10.42 33.91
C GLY A 153 -16.32 -8.95 34.30
N GLU A 154 -17.23 -8.70 35.25
CA GLU A 154 -17.58 -7.34 35.68
C GLU A 154 -16.34 -6.47 36.01
N LYS A 155 -16.41 -5.17 35.72
CA LYS A 155 -15.71 -4.16 36.50
C LYS A 155 -16.71 -3.50 37.42
#